data_AF-A0A2H3BR54-F1
#
_entry.id   AF-A0A2H3BR54-F1
#
_cell.length_a   1.000
_cell.length_b   1.000
_cell.length_c   1.000
_cell.angle_alpha   90.00
_cell.angle_beta   90.00
_cell.angle_gamma   90.00
#
_symmetry.space_group_name_H-M   'P 1'
#
loop_
_entity.id
_entity.type
_entity.pdbx_description
1 polymer ?
#
loop_
_entity_poly.entity_id
_entity_poly.type
_entity_poly.pdbx_seq_one_letter_code
_entity_poly.pdbx_strand_id
1 'polypeptide(L)'
;MQVYPVNLDPEIRDFTVDRRFMSQFWGGNNQETFPKIAQKFLDVHHMDDFMYLNLNMNPHAPQMPGAPGLFFSSRSNVGNAEWYRSETQRVFSRIDSWKWQYMGQYKMERAAPLTVEEWNRQHHVVVSTWAHKVSKSGYGTRCRAIVHLRHQLGRKPTKAEIGQALQRGNQFKNVTKEQITHALRQGWLTLFVWKMKCVGYDVGFQHDLIERSAGWVPPPPKPPKNQGTPRTGLKRKRKEPLDAVDSDDESADEEPVYIPKGTKTRPIVV
;
A
#
# COMPACT_ATOMS: atom_id res chain seq x y z
N MET A 1 14.61 -16.87 -0.31
CA MET A 1 15.12 -15.83 -1.24
C MET A 1 16.30 -15.17 -0.58
N GLN A 2 17.41 -15.01 -1.30
CA GLN A 2 18.62 -14.36 -0.78
C GLN A 2 18.43 -12.84 -0.74
N VAL A 3 19.07 -12.18 0.23
CA VAL A 3 19.13 -10.71 0.33
C VAL A 3 20.04 -10.19 -0.79
N TYR A 4 19.60 -9.14 -1.49
CA TYR A 4 20.43 -8.43 -2.47
C TYR A 4 21.48 -7.57 -1.72
N PRO A 5 22.78 -7.66 -2.07
CA PRO A 5 23.81 -6.89 -1.37
C PRO A 5 23.68 -5.40 -1.64
N VAL A 6 23.58 -4.60 -0.58
CA VAL A 6 23.59 -3.12 -0.64
C VAL A 6 24.83 -2.62 0.09
N ASN A 7 25.90 -2.40 -0.68
CA ASN A 7 27.22 -2.02 -0.17
C ASN A 7 27.32 -0.49 -0.04
N LEU A 8 26.58 0.08 0.89
CA LEU A 8 26.64 1.49 1.28
C LEU A 8 26.87 1.60 2.78
N ASP A 9 27.49 2.69 3.20
CA ASP A 9 27.61 3.01 4.63
C ASP A 9 26.21 3.06 5.26
N PRO A 10 26.02 2.53 6.49
CA PRO A 10 24.71 2.46 7.12
C PRO A 10 23.98 3.81 7.19
N GLU A 11 24.70 4.92 7.40
CA GLU A 11 24.10 6.26 7.44
C GLU A 11 23.48 6.68 6.10
N ILE A 12 24.12 6.30 4.98
CA ILE A 12 23.61 6.54 3.64
C ILE A 12 22.49 5.54 3.34
N ARG A 13 22.71 4.26 3.61
CA ARG A 13 21.78 3.16 3.30
C ARG A 13 20.46 3.27 4.06
N ASP A 14 20.53 3.66 5.33
CA ASP A 14 19.40 3.65 6.25
C ASP A 14 18.70 5.01 6.36
N PHE A 15 19.07 5.94 5.48
CA PHE A 15 18.42 7.24 5.36
C PHE A 15 16.92 7.10 5.05
N THR A 16 16.11 7.92 5.72
CA THR A 16 14.65 7.93 5.60
C THR A 16 14.14 9.27 5.10
N VAL A 17 13.04 9.24 4.38
CA VAL A 17 12.37 10.43 3.84
C VAL A 17 10.90 10.49 4.24
N ASP A 18 10.34 11.69 4.18
CA ASP A 18 8.90 11.92 4.30
C ASP A 18 8.20 11.72 2.93
N ARG A 19 6.98 11.20 2.91
CA ARG A 19 6.17 11.10 1.69
C ARG A 19 5.81 12.46 1.09
N ARG A 20 5.73 13.51 1.91
CA ARG A 20 5.52 14.90 1.47
C ARG A 20 6.72 15.39 0.67
N PHE A 21 7.93 15.10 1.15
CA PHE A 21 9.18 15.34 0.42
C PHE A 21 9.17 14.59 -0.91
N MET A 22 8.89 13.29 -0.90
CA MET A 22 8.81 12.49 -2.13
C MET A 22 7.80 13.08 -3.13
N SER A 23 6.61 13.45 -2.66
CA SER A 23 5.55 14.04 -3.49
C SER A 23 5.97 15.38 -4.12
N GLN A 24 6.81 16.15 -3.45
CA GLN A 24 7.27 17.44 -3.93
C GLN A 24 8.32 17.31 -5.04
N PHE A 25 9.26 16.36 -4.93
CA PHE A 25 10.41 16.25 -5.83
C PHE A 25 10.25 15.19 -6.92
N TRP A 26 9.56 14.08 -6.63
CA TRP A 26 9.32 12.98 -7.59
C TRP A 26 7.83 12.80 -7.93
N GLY A 27 6.94 13.62 -7.37
CA GLY A 27 5.51 13.57 -7.66
C GLY A 27 4.76 12.45 -6.96
N GLY A 28 3.53 12.19 -7.43
CA GLY A 28 2.62 11.28 -6.76
C GLY A 28 1.83 11.94 -5.64
N ASN A 29 1.42 11.15 -4.66
CA ASN A 29 0.77 11.61 -3.42
C ASN A 29 1.39 10.90 -2.22
N ASN A 30 0.92 11.26 -1.03
CA ASN A 30 1.46 10.78 0.24
C ASN A 30 0.76 9.53 0.80
N GLN A 31 -0.25 8.97 0.13
CA GLN A 31 -1.12 7.92 0.70
C GLN A 31 -1.13 6.62 -0.12
N GLU A 32 -1.07 6.70 -1.45
CA GLU A 32 -1.22 5.53 -2.31
C GLU A 32 0.00 4.63 -2.26
N THR A 33 -0.23 3.32 -2.31
CA THR A 33 0.85 2.34 -2.46
C THR A 33 1.56 2.48 -3.81
N PHE A 34 0.82 2.74 -4.88
CA PHE A 34 1.35 2.93 -6.23
C PHE A 34 0.89 4.30 -6.75
N PRO A 35 1.53 5.40 -6.34
CA PRO A 35 1.08 6.73 -6.72
C PRO A 35 1.15 6.94 -8.23
N LYS A 36 0.20 7.70 -8.77
CA LYS A 36 0.32 8.20 -10.15
C LYS A 36 1.24 9.41 -10.22
N ILE A 37 2.36 9.29 -10.92
CA ILE A 37 3.28 10.41 -11.13
C ILE A 37 2.73 11.33 -12.22
N ALA A 38 2.77 12.64 -11.98
CA ALA A 38 2.26 13.62 -12.95
C ALA A 38 3.28 13.87 -14.06
N GLN A 39 2.82 14.16 -15.27
CA GLN A 39 3.68 14.29 -16.47
C GLN A 39 4.86 15.24 -16.26
N LYS A 40 4.65 16.40 -15.61
CA LYS A 40 5.72 17.37 -15.31
C LYS A 40 6.91 16.80 -14.53
N PHE A 41 6.72 15.74 -13.75
CA PHE A 41 7.78 15.05 -13.02
C PHE A 41 8.41 13.98 -13.91
N LEU A 42 7.59 13.24 -14.65
CA LEU A 42 8.06 12.28 -15.65
C LEU A 42 8.92 12.92 -16.74
N ASP A 43 8.62 14.15 -17.14
CA ASP A 43 9.41 14.91 -18.12
C ASP A 43 10.82 15.25 -17.61
N VAL A 44 11.04 15.22 -16.29
CA VAL A 44 12.32 15.54 -15.65
C VAL A 44 13.13 14.30 -15.32
N HIS A 45 12.51 13.32 -14.65
CA HIS A 45 13.24 12.17 -14.11
C HIS A 45 12.80 10.82 -14.70
N HIS A 46 11.72 10.77 -15.47
CA HIS A 46 11.23 9.55 -16.13
C HIS A 46 10.95 8.34 -15.21
N MET A 47 10.67 8.55 -13.92
CA MET A 47 10.38 7.47 -12.95
C MET A 47 8.88 7.39 -12.65
N ASP A 48 8.24 6.26 -12.95
CA ASP A 48 6.81 6.01 -12.68
C ASP A 48 6.59 4.65 -11.99
N ASP A 49 7.58 4.23 -11.21
CA ASP A 49 7.73 2.88 -10.66
C ASP A 49 7.80 2.87 -9.13
N PHE A 50 7.32 3.92 -8.47
CA PHE A 50 7.36 4.02 -7.02
C PHE A 50 6.30 3.13 -6.34
N MET A 51 6.72 2.44 -5.28
CA MET A 51 5.87 1.59 -4.45
C MET A 51 6.10 1.85 -2.96
N TYR A 52 5.05 2.15 -2.20
CA TYR A 52 5.13 2.52 -0.78
C TYR A 52 4.33 1.56 0.10
N LEU A 53 5.06 0.79 0.90
CA LEU A 53 4.50 -0.26 1.75
C LEU A 53 4.40 0.17 3.21
N ASN A 54 3.18 0.06 3.74
CA ASN A 54 2.92 0.21 5.17
C ASN A 54 2.92 -1.18 5.83
N LEU A 55 3.70 -1.34 6.91
CA LEU A 55 3.82 -2.59 7.65
C LEU A 55 2.52 -3.00 8.38
N ASN A 56 1.65 -2.04 8.69
CA ASN A 56 0.32 -2.29 9.26
C ASN A 56 -0.63 -2.96 8.26
N MET A 57 -0.26 -3.02 6.97
CA MET A 57 -0.98 -3.80 5.96
C MET A 57 -0.12 -4.94 5.41
N ASN A 58 1.20 -4.74 5.35
CA ASN A 58 2.15 -5.66 4.74
C ASN A 58 3.23 -6.01 5.77
N PRO A 59 2.92 -6.84 6.78
CA PRO A 59 3.85 -7.12 7.90
C PRO A 59 5.12 -7.85 7.46
N HIS A 60 5.11 -8.40 6.24
CA HIS A 60 6.24 -9.10 5.64
C HIS A 60 6.85 -8.32 4.46
N ALA A 61 6.54 -7.04 4.29
CA ALA A 61 7.25 -6.18 3.34
C ALA A 61 8.76 -6.15 3.67
N PRO A 62 9.64 -5.77 2.72
CA PRO A 62 11.05 -5.58 3.00
C PRO A 62 11.25 -4.62 4.19
N GLN A 63 11.91 -5.11 5.22
CA GLN A 63 12.25 -4.36 6.44
C GLN A 63 13.75 -4.04 6.50
N MET A 64 14.50 -4.36 5.47
CA MET A 64 15.90 -3.99 5.36
C MET A 64 16.22 -3.87 3.86
N PRO A 65 17.04 -2.88 3.46
CA PRO A 65 17.44 -2.71 2.08
C PRO A 65 17.96 -4.02 1.46
N GLY A 66 17.46 -4.33 0.26
CA GLY A 66 17.80 -5.55 -0.46
C GLY A 66 17.09 -6.83 -0.03
N ALA A 67 16.39 -6.85 1.12
CA ALA A 67 15.76 -8.08 1.59
C ALA A 67 14.48 -8.42 0.83
N PRO A 68 14.18 -9.72 0.62
CA PRO A 68 12.90 -10.13 0.06
C PRO A 68 11.74 -9.78 1.00
N GLY A 69 10.53 -9.76 0.45
CA GLY A 69 9.32 -9.52 1.22
C GLY A 69 8.07 -10.09 0.58
N LEU A 70 6.93 -9.82 1.20
CA LEU A 70 5.61 -10.08 0.66
C LEU A 70 4.80 -8.79 0.59
N PHE A 71 4.00 -8.68 -0.47
CA PHE A 71 2.99 -7.63 -0.62
C PHE A 71 1.60 -8.26 -0.68
N PHE A 72 0.67 -7.74 0.11
CA PHE A 72 -0.72 -8.17 0.16
C PHE A 72 -1.61 -7.22 -0.65
N SER A 73 -2.58 -7.77 -1.37
CA SER A 73 -3.51 -6.97 -2.17
C SER A 73 -4.92 -7.57 -2.19
N SER A 74 -5.93 -6.71 -2.15
CA SER A 74 -7.33 -7.09 -2.41
C SER A 74 -7.67 -7.13 -3.91
N ARG A 75 -6.78 -6.63 -4.77
CA ARG A 75 -6.94 -6.58 -6.22
C ARG A 75 -6.28 -7.78 -6.89
N SER A 76 -7.03 -8.47 -7.74
CA SER A 76 -6.57 -9.68 -8.45
C SER A 76 -5.70 -9.42 -9.67
N ASN A 77 -5.62 -8.17 -10.12
CA ASN A 77 -4.88 -7.76 -11.33
C ASN A 77 -3.51 -7.15 -11.03
N VAL A 78 -3.18 -6.95 -9.75
CA VAL A 78 -1.77 -6.81 -9.32
C VAL A 78 -1.02 -7.96 -9.99
N GLY A 79 0.08 -7.74 -10.71
CA GLY A 79 0.80 -8.80 -11.44
C GLY A 79 0.64 -8.88 -12.94
N ASN A 80 -0.44 -8.35 -13.52
CA ASN A 80 -0.56 -8.30 -14.97
C ASN A 80 0.39 -7.19 -15.47
N ALA A 81 1.08 -7.41 -16.60
CA ALA A 81 1.96 -6.40 -17.21
C ALA A 81 1.22 -5.07 -17.45
N GLU A 82 -0.11 -5.11 -17.59
CA GLU A 82 -0.98 -3.92 -17.72
C GLU A 82 -1.25 -3.15 -16.41
N TRP A 83 -1.04 -3.77 -15.24
CA TRP A 83 -1.35 -3.14 -13.96
C TRP A 83 -0.18 -2.35 -13.38
N TYR A 84 1.05 -2.84 -13.57
CA TYR A 84 2.24 -2.09 -13.21
C TYR A 84 2.70 -1.28 -14.41
N ARG A 85 3.04 -0.01 -14.20
CA ARG A 85 3.63 0.82 -15.25
C ARG A 85 5.09 0.45 -15.56
N SER A 86 5.69 -0.42 -14.74
CA SER A 86 7.05 -0.91 -14.86
C SER A 86 7.17 -2.35 -14.35
N GLU A 87 8.06 -3.14 -14.95
CA GLU A 87 8.39 -4.51 -14.52
C GLU A 87 9.07 -4.54 -13.14
N THR A 88 9.81 -3.47 -12.83
CA THR A 88 10.55 -3.31 -11.57
C THR A 88 10.00 -2.11 -10.81
N GLN A 89 9.88 -2.22 -9.49
CA GLN A 89 9.35 -1.15 -8.63
C GLN A 89 10.44 -0.65 -7.66
N ARG A 90 10.53 0.67 -7.51
CA ARG A 90 11.34 1.37 -6.51
C ARG A 90 10.57 1.38 -5.19
N VAL A 91 10.92 0.45 -4.29
CA VAL A 91 10.13 0.15 -3.09
C VAL A 91 10.62 0.96 -1.90
N PHE A 92 9.68 1.56 -1.18
CA PHE A 92 9.85 2.14 0.13
C PHE A 92 8.99 1.40 1.15
N SER A 93 9.50 1.22 2.37
CA SER A 93 8.70 0.78 3.50
C SER A 93 8.62 1.87 4.57
N ARG A 94 7.46 2.04 5.18
CA ARG A 94 7.29 2.88 6.37
C ARG A 94 7.91 2.15 7.55
N ILE A 95 9.01 2.66 8.08
CA ILE A 95 9.68 2.08 9.26
C ILE A 95 9.29 2.79 10.56
N ASP A 96 8.71 3.99 10.45
CA ASP A 96 8.18 4.79 11.55
C ASP A 96 7.19 5.82 10.98
N SER A 97 6.47 6.53 11.85
CA SER A 97 5.66 7.68 11.48
C SER A 97 6.48 8.72 10.71
N TRP A 98 6.00 9.04 9.50
CA TRP A 98 6.66 9.93 8.53
C TRP A 98 8.03 9.49 8.03
N LYS A 99 8.58 8.34 8.44
CA LYS A 99 9.89 7.83 7.98
C LYS A 99 9.72 6.67 7.01
N TRP A 100 10.08 6.92 5.76
CA TRP A 100 10.04 5.95 4.68
C TRP A 100 11.45 5.67 4.21
N GLN A 101 11.84 4.40 4.25
CA GLN A 101 13.18 3.97 3.84
C GLN A 101 13.12 3.33 2.45
N TYR A 102 14.06 3.70 1.58
CA TYR A 102 14.23 3.07 0.28
C TYR A 102 14.84 1.67 0.43
N MET A 103 14.11 0.66 -0.02
CA MET A 103 14.47 -0.75 0.14
C MET A 103 15.17 -1.36 -1.07
N GLY A 104 15.19 -0.67 -2.22
CA GLY A 104 15.76 -1.15 -3.48
C GLY A 104 14.74 -1.29 -4.63
N GLN A 105 15.17 -1.99 -5.68
CA GLN A 105 14.43 -2.24 -6.91
C GLN A 105 13.87 -3.67 -6.88
N TYR A 106 12.56 -3.84 -7.01
CA TYR A 106 11.89 -5.13 -6.80
C TYR A 106 11.11 -5.62 -8.01
N LYS A 107 11.26 -6.92 -8.30
CA LYS A 107 10.30 -7.66 -9.09
C LYS A 107 9.31 -8.37 -8.18
N MET A 108 8.06 -8.48 -8.65
CA MET A 108 6.98 -9.13 -7.94
C MET A 108 6.46 -10.33 -8.71
N GLU A 109 6.30 -11.44 -8.01
CA GLU A 109 5.74 -12.68 -8.56
C GLU A 109 4.57 -13.13 -7.68
N ARG A 110 3.50 -13.63 -8.30
CA ARG A 110 2.33 -14.09 -7.55
C ARG A 110 2.70 -15.29 -6.67
N ALA A 111 2.26 -15.26 -5.42
CA ALA A 111 2.36 -16.38 -4.50
C ALA A 111 1.00 -17.07 -4.35
N ALA A 112 1.01 -18.25 -3.71
CA ALA A 112 -0.21 -18.79 -3.14
C ALA A 112 -0.79 -17.77 -2.13
N PRO A 113 -2.13 -17.60 -2.10
CA PRO A 113 -2.74 -16.80 -1.06
C PRO A 113 -2.49 -17.43 0.32
N LEU A 114 -2.57 -16.62 1.37
CA LEU A 114 -2.52 -17.14 2.74
C LEU A 114 -3.70 -18.08 2.99
N THR A 115 -3.47 -19.14 3.75
CA THR A 115 -4.57 -19.95 4.31
C THR A 115 -5.36 -19.15 5.34
N VAL A 116 -6.54 -19.64 5.71
CA VAL A 116 -7.36 -19.03 6.78
C VAL A 116 -6.60 -19.01 8.10
N GLU A 117 -5.87 -20.08 8.40
CA GLU A 117 -5.05 -20.22 9.60
C GLU A 117 -3.87 -19.24 9.59
N GLU A 118 -3.18 -19.09 8.45
CA GLU A 118 -2.10 -18.10 8.30
C GLU A 118 -2.60 -16.67 8.43
N TRP A 119 -3.79 -16.38 7.88
CA TRP A 119 -4.44 -15.08 8.04
C TRP A 119 -4.84 -14.81 9.49
N ASN A 120 -5.42 -15.80 10.17
CA ASN A 120 -5.85 -15.67 11.55
C ASN A 120 -4.68 -15.56 12.55
N ARG A 121 -3.45 -15.93 12.14
CA ARG A 121 -2.22 -15.68 12.90
C ARG A 121 -1.64 -14.27 12.70
N GLN A 122 -2.17 -13.48 11.77
CA GLN A 122 -1.71 -12.11 11.58
C GLN A 122 -2.02 -11.26 12.81
N HIS A 123 -1.16 -10.26 13.07
CA HIS A 123 -1.41 -9.30 14.14
C HIS A 123 -2.77 -8.62 13.97
N HIS A 124 -3.43 -8.30 15.08
CA HIS A 124 -4.78 -7.74 15.05
C HIS A 124 -4.84 -6.40 14.26
N VAL A 125 -3.78 -5.60 14.35
CA VAL A 125 -3.60 -4.37 13.56
C VAL A 125 -3.69 -4.66 12.06
N VAL A 126 -2.98 -5.69 11.57
CA VAL A 126 -2.98 -6.04 10.13
C VAL A 126 -4.39 -6.36 9.64
N VAL A 127 -5.11 -7.17 10.41
CA VAL A 127 -6.49 -7.54 10.08
C VAL A 127 -7.41 -6.31 10.12
N SER A 128 -7.29 -5.48 11.16
CA SER A 128 -8.07 -4.27 11.38
C SER A 128 -7.86 -3.23 10.27
N THR A 129 -6.61 -2.96 9.90
CA THR A 129 -6.26 -2.00 8.86
C THR A 129 -6.75 -2.46 7.48
N TRP A 130 -6.56 -3.75 7.12
CA TRP A 130 -7.11 -4.28 5.88
C TRP A 130 -8.63 -4.19 5.84
N ALA A 131 -9.32 -4.59 6.92
CA ALA A 131 -10.77 -4.52 6.98
C ALA A 131 -11.30 -3.09 6.84
N HIS A 132 -10.66 -2.13 7.54
CA HIS A 132 -11.00 -0.72 7.45
C HIS A 132 -10.82 -0.22 6.01
N LYS A 133 -9.64 -0.39 5.42
CA LYS A 133 -9.35 0.13 4.09
C LYS A 133 -10.22 -0.53 3.00
N VAL A 134 -10.47 -1.84 3.08
CA VAL A 134 -11.41 -2.52 2.18
C VAL A 134 -12.85 -1.99 2.35
N SER A 135 -13.26 -1.62 3.57
CA SER A 135 -14.59 -1.06 3.80
C SER A 135 -14.77 0.35 3.19
N LYS A 136 -13.71 1.16 3.16
CA LYS A 136 -13.78 2.58 2.77
C LYS A 136 -13.31 2.89 1.35
N SER A 137 -12.28 2.20 0.86
CA SER A 137 -11.61 2.55 -0.40
C SER A 137 -12.33 2.01 -1.64
N GLY A 138 -12.18 2.71 -2.78
CA GLY A 138 -12.76 2.29 -4.06
C GLY A 138 -12.28 0.91 -4.52
N TYR A 139 -11.01 0.56 -4.25
CA TYR A 139 -10.46 -0.75 -4.56
C TYR A 139 -11.12 -1.91 -3.79
N GLY A 140 -11.75 -1.63 -2.65
CA GLY A 140 -12.45 -2.64 -1.84
C GLY A 140 -13.81 -3.05 -2.39
N THR A 141 -14.30 -2.42 -3.47
CA THR A 141 -15.65 -2.63 -4.00
C THR A 141 -15.94 -4.09 -4.33
N ARG A 142 -15.00 -4.81 -4.95
CA ARG A 142 -15.17 -6.23 -5.26
C ARG A 142 -15.29 -7.09 -3.99
N CYS A 143 -14.48 -6.80 -2.97
CA CYS A 143 -14.55 -7.50 -1.68
C CYS A 143 -15.89 -7.25 -0.99
N ARG A 144 -16.36 -6.00 -0.94
CA ARG A 144 -17.67 -5.66 -0.37
C ARG A 144 -18.81 -6.34 -1.13
N ALA A 145 -18.75 -6.40 -2.47
CA ALA A 145 -19.72 -7.14 -3.27
C ALA A 145 -19.79 -8.64 -2.89
N ILE A 146 -18.63 -9.28 -2.72
CA ILE A 146 -18.56 -10.71 -2.32
C ILE A 146 -19.22 -10.91 -0.94
N VAL A 147 -18.92 -10.05 0.03
CA VAL A 147 -19.48 -10.15 1.39
C VAL A 147 -20.99 -9.92 1.38
N HIS A 148 -21.44 -8.87 0.69
CA HIS A 148 -22.85 -8.57 0.54
C HIS A 148 -23.63 -9.73 -0.09
N LEU A 149 -23.16 -10.25 -1.23
CA LEU A 149 -23.80 -11.37 -1.92
C LEU A 149 -23.79 -12.64 -1.08
N ARG A 150 -22.72 -12.90 -0.33
CA ARG A 150 -22.64 -14.08 0.53
C ARG A 150 -23.67 -14.04 1.66
N HIS A 151 -23.89 -12.87 2.26
CA HIS A 151 -24.98 -12.68 3.23
C HIS A 151 -26.36 -12.85 2.59
N GLN A 152 -26.57 -12.30 1.38
CA GLN A 152 -27.84 -12.40 0.68
C GLN A 152 -28.18 -13.83 0.22
N LEU A 153 -27.18 -14.57 -0.26
CA LEU A 153 -27.37 -15.89 -0.88
C LEU A 153 -27.22 -17.06 0.11
N GLY A 154 -26.63 -16.84 1.28
CA GLY A 154 -26.29 -17.90 2.24
C GLY A 154 -25.20 -18.87 1.75
N ARG A 155 -24.58 -18.60 0.60
CA ARG A 155 -23.53 -19.44 -0.03
C ARG A 155 -22.44 -18.60 -0.69
N LYS A 156 -21.35 -19.26 -1.13
CA LYS A 156 -20.31 -18.61 -1.92
C LYS A 156 -20.90 -18.10 -3.25
N PRO A 157 -20.76 -16.80 -3.57
CA PRO A 157 -21.21 -16.27 -4.85
C PRO A 157 -20.30 -16.73 -5.99
N THR A 158 -20.87 -16.93 -7.17
CA THR A 158 -20.18 -17.28 -8.41
C THR A 158 -19.50 -16.04 -9.02
N LYS A 159 -18.55 -16.26 -9.94
CA LYS A 159 -17.90 -15.16 -10.68
C LYS A 159 -18.92 -14.31 -11.48
N ALA A 160 -19.96 -14.94 -12.03
CA ALA A 160 -21.01 -14.27 -12.79
C ALA A 160 -21.88 -13.39 -11.90
N GLU A 161 -22.31 -13.89 -10.73
CA GLU A 161 -23.10 -13.11 -9.76
C GLU A 161 -22.31 -11.87 -9.27
N ILE A 162 -21.02 -12.04 -8.97
CA ILE A 162 -20.13 -10.92 -8.62
C ILE A 162 -20.03 -9.93 -9.78
N GLY A 163 -19.84 -10.41 -11.02
CA GLY A 163 -19.75 -9.56 -12.21
C GLY A 163 -21.00 -8.73 -12.44
N GLN A 164 -22.18 -9.34 -12.39
CA GLN A 164 -23.47 -8.67 -12.53
C GLN A 164 -23.69 -7.63 -11.43
N ALA A 165 -23.36 -7.96 -10.19
CA ALA A 165 -23.46 -7.05 -9.06
C ALA A 165 -22.60 -5.79 -9.24
N LEU A 166 -21.39 -5.94 -9.78
CA LEU A 166 -20.48 -4.83 -10.06
C LEU A 166 -20.92 -3.98 -11.26
N GLN A 167 -21.51 -4.59 -12.30
CA GLN A 167 -22.02 -3.86 -13.48
C GLN A 167 -23.16 -2.89 -13.15
N ARG A 168 -23.94 -3.17 -12.09
CA ARG A 168 -25.01 -2.27 -11.60
C ARG A 168 -24.49 -0.98 -10.97
N GLY A 169 -23.17 -0.79 -10.87
CA GLY A 169 -22.55 0.42 -10.31
C GLY A 169 -22.65 0.54 -8.79
N ASN A 170 -23.17 -0.47 -8.10
CA ASN A 170 -23.26 -0.47 -6.64
C ASN A 170 -21.87 -0.63 -6.02
N GLN A 171 -21.53 0.23 -5.06
CA GLN A 171 -20.25 0.20 -4.34
C GLN A 171 -20.30 -0.58 -3.02
N PHE A 172 -21.48 -1.05 -2.60
CA PHE A 172 -21.71 -1.86 -1.39
C PHE A 172 -21.14 -1.19 -0.12
N LYS A 173 -21.28 0.13 -0.01
CA LYS A 173 -20.73 0.94 1.10
C LYS A 173 -21.38 0.65 2.46
N ASN A 174 -22.50 -0.06 2.48
CA ASN A 174 -23.16 -0.54 3.69
C ASN A 174 -22.44 -1.75 4.33
N VAL A 175 -21.50 -2.38 3.63
CA VAL A 175 -20.70 -3.47 4.22
C VAL A 175 -19.68 -2.90 5.20
N THR A 176 -19.79 -3.28 6.48
CA THR A 176 -19.01 -2.69 7.58
C THR A 176 -17.62 -3.29 7.72
N LYS A 177 -16.74 -2.64 8.50
CA LYS A 177 -15.41 -3.15 8.85
C LYS A 177 -15.50 -4.52 9.56
N GLU A 178 -16.50 -4.71 10.40
CA GLU A 178 -16.72 -5.93 11.18
C GLU A 178 -17.11 -7.09 10.26
N GLN A 179 -17.99 -6.82 9.28
CA GLN A 179 -18.36 -7.81 8.27
C GLN A 179 -17.15 -8.21 7.39
N ILE A 180 -16.30 -7.25 7.00
CA ILE A 180 -15.06 -7.54 6.27
C ILE A 180 -14.09 -8.35 7.13
N THR A 181 -13.91 -7.97 8.40
CA THR A 181 -13.05 -8.70 9.36
C THR A 181 -13.51 -10.16 9.48
N HIS A 182 -14.80 -10.37 9.71
CA HIS A 182 -15.40 -11.71 9.78
C HIS A 182 -15.17 -12.48 8.47
N ALA A 183 -15.44 -11.86 7.32
CA ALA A 183 -15.28 -12.50 6.03
C ALA A 183 -13.83 -12.91 5.72
N LEU A 184 -12.83 -12.12 6.12
CA LEU A 184 -11.41 -12.50 5.99
C LEU A 184 -11.07 -13.67 6.93
N ARG A 185 -11.52 -13.62 8.19
CA ARG A 185 -11.27 -14.67 9.18
C ARG A 185 -11.93 -16.01 8.86
N GLN A 186 -13.03 -16.00 8.12
CA GLN A 186 -13.76 -17.18 7.67
C GLN A 186 -13.31 -17.67 6.27
N GLY A 187 -12.34 -17.01 5.65
CA GLY A 187 -11.90 -17.34 4.29
C GLY A 187 -12.93 -17.06 3.19
N TRP A 188 -13.92 -16.20 3.46
CA TRP A 188 -14.85 -15.74 2.44
C TRP A 188 -14.19 -14.76 1.49
N LEU A 189 -13.30 -13.95 2.04
CA LEU A 189 -12.37 -13.11 1.33
C LEU A 189 -10.96 -13.66 1.50
N THR A 190 -10.19 -13.56 0.43
CA THR A 190 -8.78 -13.93 0.41
C THR A 190 -8.02 -12.79 -0.25
N LEU A 191 -6.93 -12.35 0.37
CA LEU A 191 -6.02 -11.40 -0.24
C LEU A 191 -5.04 -12.14 -1.17
N PHE A 192 -4.68 -11.49 -2.26
CA PHE A 192 -3.59 -11.92 -3.11
C PHE A 192 -2.26 -11.60 -2.41
N VAL A 193 -1.30 -12.50 -2.58
CA VAL A 193 0.04 -12.38 -2.01
C VAL A 193 1.04 -12.35 -3.15
N TRP A 194 2.01 -11.46 -3.05
CA TRP A 194 3.09 -11.26 -4.01
C TRP A 194 4.43 -11.47 -3.32
N LYS A 195 5.25 -12.39 -3.84
CA LYS A 195 6.66 -12.51 -3.48
C LYS A 195 7.40 -11.32 -4.08
N MET A 196 8.15 -10.61 -3.25
CA MET A 196 8.99 -9.51 -3.67
C MET A 196 10.46 -9.94 -3.62
N LYS A 197 11.16 -9.82 -4.74
CA LYS A 197 12.60 -10.07 -4.84
C LYS A 197 13.31 -8.79 -5.22
N CYS A 198 14.26 -8.36 -4.40
CA CYS A 198 15.14 -7.26 -4.77
C CYS A 198 16.07 -7.72 -5.91
N VAL A 199 16.14 -6.93 -6.98
CA VAL A 199 16.92 -7.18 -8.20
C VAL A 199 17.97 -6.10 -8.45
N GLY A 200 18.01 -5.05 -7.63
CA GLY A 200 18.94 -3.94 -7.76
C GLY A 200 18.80 -2.94 -6.62
N TYR A 201 19.79 -2.08 -6.47
CA TYR A 201 19.72 -0.93 -5.58
C TYR A 201 20.31 0.28 -6.31
N ASP A 202 19.51 1.34 -6.39
CA ASP A 202 19.87 2.55 -7.13
C ASP A 202 20.61 3.51 -6.18
N VAL A 203 21.94 3.43 -6.21
CA VAL A 203 22.83 4.21 -5.33
C VAL A 203 22.73 5.70 -5.63
N GLY A 204 22.69 6.07 -6.91
CA GLY A 204 22.54 7.48 -7.33
C GLY A 204 21.25 8.08 -6.78
N PHE A 205 20.14 7.36 -6.94
CA PHE A 205 18.87 7.78 -6.34
C PHE A 205 18.94 7.92 -4.82
N GLN A 206 19.63 7.02 -4.10
CA GLN A 206 19.77 7.13 -2.64
C GLN A 206 20.54 8.38 -2.23
N HIS A 207 21.62 8.72 -2.94
CA HIS A 207 22.35 9.96 -2.70
C HIS A 207 21.51 11.20 -3.03
N ASP A 208 20.74 11.17 -4.13
CA ASP A 208 19.83 12.26 -4.50
C ASP A 208 18.76 12.51 -3.43
N LEU A 209 18.26 11.45 -2.76
CA LEU A 209 17.32 11.61 -1.65
C LEU A 209 17.97 12.40 -0.50
N ILE A 210 19.20 12.06 -0.14
CA ILE A 210 19.95 12.72 0.94
C ILE A 210 20.22 14.18 0.57
N GLU A 211 20.79 14.42 -0.60
CA GLU A 211 21.17 15.77 -1.04
C GLU A 211 19.97 16.72 -1.07
N ARG A 212 18.86 16.28 -1.69
CA ARG A 212 17.65 17.10 -1.80
C ARG A 212 16.94 17.29 -0.46
N SER A 213 17.13 16.37 0.48
CA SER A 213 16.54 16.48 1.83
C SER A 213 17.24 17.49 2.72
N ALA A 214 18.53 17.79 2.48
CA ALA A 214 19.40 18.57 3.37
C ALA A 214 18.91 20.00 3.65
N GLY A 215 18.01 20.55 2.83
CA GLY A 215 17.36 21.85 3.06
C GLY A 215 15.83 21.80 3.02
N TRP A 216 15.23 20.61 3.00
CA TRP A 216 13.79 20.49 2.90
C TRP A 216 13.11 20.64 4.26
N VAL A 217 12.14 21.54 4.34
CA VAL A 217 11.28 21.72 5.51
C VAL A 217 9.86 21.27 5.14
N PRO A 218 9.22 20.43 5.95
CA PRO A 218 7.84 20.02 5.69
C PRO A 218 6.91 21.23 5.63
N PRO A 219 5.95 21.26 4.69
CA PRO A 219 4.97 22.34 4.63
C PRO A 219 4.16 22.38 5.93
N PRO A 220 3.75 23.57 6.39
CA PRO A 220 2.99 23.71 7.61
C PRO A 220 1.65 22.95 7.51
N PRO A 221 1.12 22.45 8.64
CA PRO A 221 -0.20 21.85 8.67
C PRO A 221 -1.23 22.82 8.10
N LYS A 222 -2.19 22.30 7.31
CA LYS A 222 -3.30 23.14 6.87
C LYS A 222 -4.12 23.55 8.10
N PRO A 223 -4.53 24.82 8.23
CA PRO A 223 -5.41 25.22 9.31
C PRO A 223 -6.71 24.40 9.24
N PRO A 224 -7.32 24.06 10.39
CA PRO A 224 -8.58 23.34 10.40
C PRO A 224 -9.59 24.12 9.55
N LYS A 225 -10.26 23.42 8.63
CA LYS A 225 -11.31 24.04 7.81
C LYS A 225 -12.43 24.46 8.76
N ASN A 226 -12.56 25.77 9.02
CA ASN A 226 -13.74 26.32 9.65
C ASN A 226 -14.97 25.88 8.85
N GLN A 227 -15.90 25.22 9.52
CA GLN A 227 -17.20 24.90 8.96
C GLN A 227 -17.93 26.22 8.66
N GLY A 228 -18.17 26.50 7.37
CA GLY A 228 -19.28 27.34 6.93
C GLY A 228 -19.02 28.83 6.76
N THR A 229 -18.79 29.26 5.52
CA THR A 229 -19.62 30.32 4.94
C THR A 229 -20.24 29.79 3.65
N PRO A 230 -21.54 30.03 3.38
CA PRO A 230 -22.22 29.48 2.21
C PRO A 230 -21.69 30.19 0.96
N ARG A 231 -20.90 29.48 0.14
CA ARG A 231 -20.49 29.99 -1.17
C ARG A 231 -21.65 29.87 -2.15
N THR A 232 -22.34 30.98 -2.39
CA THR A 232 -23.05 31.27 -3.63
C THR A 232 -22.04 31.30 -4.78
N GLY A 233 -21.97 30.23 -5.56
CA GLY A 233 -21.06 30.14 -6.70
C GLY A 233 -21.39 28.96 -7.60
N LEU A 234 -21.79 29.28 -8.83
CA LEU A 234 -22.25 28.38 -9.89
C LEU A 234 -21.45 27.07 -9.97
N LYS A 235 -22.19 25.95 -9.93
CA LYS A 235 -21.69 24.58 -10.13
C LYS A 235 -20.96 24.46 -11.47
N ARG A 236 -19.63 24.63 -11.46
CA ARG A 236 -18.78 24.13 -12.55
C ARG A 236 -18.64 22.63 -12.35
N LYS A 237 -19.23 21.85 -13.27
CA LYS A 237 -19.26 20.38 -13.28
C LYS A 237 -17.83 19.84 -13.48
N ARG A 238 -17.05 19.77 -12.40
CA ARG A 238 -15.74 19.10 -12.38
C ARG A 238 -16.00 17.60 -12.28
N LYS A 239 -15.55 16.83 -13.28
CA LYS A 239 -15.40 15.38 -13.13
C LYS A 239 -14.51 15.14 -11.92
N GLU A 240 -15.07 14.56 -10.86
CA GLU A 240 -14.29 14.17 -9.69
C GLU A 240 -13.24 13.13 -10.09
N PRO A 241 -11.97 13.30 -9.72
CA PRO A 241 -11.08 12.17 -9.60
C PRO A 241 -11.62 11.31 -8.44
N LEU A 242 -12.02 10.08 -8.75
CA LEU A 242 -12.08 9.01 -7.76
C LEU A 242 -10.71 8.96 -7.08
N ASP A 243 -10.69 8.91 -5.75
CA ASP A 243 -9.51 8.68 -4.89
C ASP A 243 -8.82 9.90 -4.25
N ALA A 244 -9.61 10.86 -3.74
CA ALA A 244 -9.15 11.70 -2.62
C ALA A 244 -10.06 11.46 -1.41
N VAL A 245 -9.68 10.51 -0.55
CA VAL A 245 -10.34 10.32 0.75
C VAL A 245 -9.36 10.71 1.85
N ASP A 246 -9.74 11.76 2.57
CA ASP A 246 -9.17 12.23 3.83
C ASP A 246 -9.09 11.07 4.84
N SER A 247 -7.92 10.84 5.43
CA SER A 247 -7.71 9.72 6.36
C SER A 247 -6.60 10.09 7.36
N ASP A 248 -6.72 11.24 8.01
CA ASP A 248 -6.04 11.52 9.29
C ASP A 248 -6.86 10.93 10.45
N ASP A 249 -7.20 9.64 10.35
CA ASP A 249 -7.79 8.87 11.46
C ASP A 249 -6.97 7.59 11.61
N GLU A 250 -5.71 7.77 12.02
CA GLU A 250 -4.85 6.69 12.51
C GLU A 250 -5.19 6.47 13.99
N SER A 251 -5.92 5.39 14.27
CA SER A 251 -6.15 4.90 15.62
C SER A 251 -4.80 4.67 16.32
N ALA A 252 -4.58 5.35 17.44
CA ALA A 252 -3.36 5.32 18.26
C ALA A 252 -3.08 4.00 18.98
N ASP A 253 -3.78 2.92 18.62
CA ASP A 253 -3.70 1.64 19.33
C ASP A 253 -2.73 0.70 18.61
N GLU A 254 -1.52 0.62 19.18
CA GLU A 254 -0.43 -0.31 18.91
C GLU A 254 0.10 -0.31 17.46
N GLU A 255 0.99 0.63 17.14
CA GLU A 255 1.83 0.50 15.95
C GLU A 255 2.71 -0.76 16.08
N PRO A 256 2.68 -1.71 15.12
CA PRO A 256 3.66 -2.78 15.08
C PRO A 256 5.04 -2.15 14.92
N VAL A 257 5.85 -2.27 15.97
CA VAL A 257 7.22 -1.79 16.02
C VAL A 257 8.01 -2.45 14.90
N TYR A 258 8.74 -1.65 14.13
CA TYR A 258 9.79 -2.15 13.24
C TYR A 258 10.72 -3.08 14.01
N ILE A 259 10.72 -4.37 13.68
CA ILE A 259 11.65 -5.34 14.29
C ILE A 259 12.74 -5.62 13.26
N PRO A 260 13.91 -4.96 13.34
CA PRO A 260 15.04 -5.33 12.50
C PRO A 260 15.38 -6.78 12.78
N LYS A 261 15.08 -7.68 11.83
CA LYS A 261 15.51 -9.07 11.93
C LYS A 261 16.99 -9.10 11.60
N GLY A 262 17.81 -9.10 12.66
CA GLY A 262 19.23 -9.43 12.55
C GLY A 262 19.41 -10.73 11.75
N THR A 263 20.54 -10.81 11.05
CA THR A 263 20.96 -11.92 10.19
C THR A 263 20.91 -13.26 10.95
N LYS A 264 19.75 -13.91 10.97
CA LYS A 264 19.62 -15.32 11.35
C LYS A 264 19.00 -16.04 10.16
N THR A 265 19.90 -16.59 9.35
CA THR A 265 19.64 -17.73 8.49
C THR A 265 18.74 -18.72 9.22
N ARG A 266 17.65 -19.17 8.55
CA ARG A 266 16.84 -20.27 9.05
C ARG A 266 17.76 -21.46 9.36
N PRO A 267 17.55 -22.20 10.46
CA PRO A 267 18.13 -23.52 10.60
C PRO A 267 17.68 -24.37 9.43
N ILE A 268 18.65 -24.98 8.74
CA ILE A 268 18.38 -26.12 7.87
C ILE A 268 18.01 -27.26 8.82
N VAL A 269 16.75 -27.68 8.79
CA VAL A 269 16.37 -28.97 9.37
C VAL A 269 16.98 -30.02 8.44
N VAL A 270 17.98 -30.73 8.96
CA VAL A 270 18.58 -31.93 8.35
C VAL A 270 17.62 -33.10 8.55
#